data_AF-A0A929C0U3-F1
#
_entry.id   AF-A0A929C0U3-F1
#
_cell.length_a   1.000
_cell.length_b   1.000
_cell.length_c   1.000
_cell.angle_alpha   90.00
_cell.angle_beta   90.00
_cell.angle_gamma   90.00
#
_symmetry.space_group_name_H-M   'P 1'
#
loop_
_entity.id
_entity.type
_entity.pdbx_description
1 polymer ?
#
loop_
_entity_poly.entity_id
_entity_poly.type
_entity_poly.pdbx_seq_one_letter_code
_entity_poly.pdbx_strand_id
1 'polypeptide(L)'
;LMQAFQTMGVILPGADLERIRQAEAALFDQMWGKSMRELTRTLPQEMRKFASEFRDVLYEMPFQVPSDMIYLGRCVAILSGMCTGLDPDFNLFEGLRPFAEQLLAEDGADWLRELLEVLGEQIRVLATLPKRIDATLTAIERGDLILTAKASPELQRQLSRLTSTIDRLVGVGIFAAFLVVGGFLYINGQFMPGIIFFGLALVSLTWALFKPLK
;
A
#
# COMPACT_ATOMS: atom_id res chain seq x y z
N LEU A 1 -18.59 4.66 -8.50
CA LEU A 1 -18.55 3.63 -7.44
C LEU A 1 -17.12 3.15 -7.17
N MET A 2 -16.39 2.65 -8.17
CA MET A 2 -14.98 2.21 -8.04
C MET A 2 -14.05 3.19 -7.29
N GLN A 3 -14.10 4.49 -7.61
CA GLN A 3 -13.30 5.50 -6.90
C GLN A 3 -13.64 5.58 -5.40
N ALA A 4 -14.91 5.41 -5.02
CA ALA A 4 -15.32 5.41 -3.62
C ALA A 4 -14.76 4.18 -2.87
N PHE A 5 -14.72 3.00 -3.51
CA PHE A 5 -14.07 1.81 -2.93
C PHE A 5 -12.57 1.98 -2.74
N GLN A 6 -11.88 2.70 -3.63
CA GLN A 6 -10.48 3.05 -3.43
C GLN A 6 -10.30 4.01 -2.25
N THR A 7 -11.10 5.08 -2.19
CA THR A 7 -11.05 6.06 -1.09
C THR A 7 -11.34 5.42 0.27
N MET A 8 -12.26 4.45 0.32
CA MET A 8 -12.60 3.72 1.54
C MET A 8 -11.59 2.62 1.91
N GLY A 9 -10.51 2.43 1.14
CA GLY A 9 -9.49 1.42 1.43
C GLY A 9 -9.96 -0.02 1.26
N VAL A 10 -11.00 -0.24 0.43
CA VAL A 10 -11.53 -1.56 0.11
C VAL A 10 -10.58 -2.31 -0.82
N ILE A 11 -9.93 -1.63 -1.76
CA ILE A 11 -9.10 -2.27 -2.79
C ILE A 11 -7.63 -2.24 -2.37
N LEU A 12 -6.95 -3.38 -2.44
CA LEU A 12 -5.54 -3.50 -2.09
C LEU A 12 -4.63 -2.98 -3.23
N PRO A 13 -3.44 -2.45 -2.90
CA PRO A 13 -2.50 -1.98 -3.91
C PRO A 13 -2.01 -3.12 -4.81
N GLY A 14 -1.93 -2.86 -6.12
CA GLY A 14 -1.51 -3.85 -7.12
C GLY A 14 -2.64 -4.73 -7.67
N ALA A 15 -3.89 -4.49 -7.26
CA ALA A 15 -5.07 -5.19 -7.76
C ALA A 15 -5.41 -4.86 -9.23
N ASP A 16 -5.92 -5.84 -9.97
CA ASP A 16 -6.51 -5.62 -11.30
C ASP A 16 -7.87 -4.92 -11.18
N LEU A 17 -7.84 -3.60 -11.33
CA LEU A 17 -9.03 -2.75 -11.22
C LEU A 17 -10.07 -3.01 -12.32
N GLU A 18 -9.65 -3.49 -13.50
CA GLU A 18 -10.57 -3.80 -14.59
C GLU A 18 -11.41 -5.02 -14.22
N ARG A 19 -10.73 -6.06 -13.75
CA ARG A 19 -11.37 -7.31 -13.37
C ARG A 19 -12.30 -7.14 -12.16
N ILE A 20 -11.88 -6.34 -11.16
CA ILE A 20 -12.74 -6.00 -10.02
C ILE A 20 -13.97 -5.21 -10.48
N ARG A 21 -13.83 -4.29 -11.44
CA ARG A 21 -14.97 -3.52 -11.96
C ARG A 21 -15.99 -4.41 -12.67
N GLN A 22 -15.53 -5.40 -13.43
CA GLN A 22 -16.42 -6.38 -14.05
C GLN A 22 -17.17 -7.19 -12.99
N ALA A 23 -16.47 -7.64 -11.93
CA ALA A 23 -17.07 -8.38 -10.83
C ALA A 23 -18.11 -7.53 -10.06
N GLU A 24 -17.78 -6.27 -9.77
CA GLU A 24 -18.67 -5.30 -9.14
C GLU A 24 -19.94 -5.07 -9.96
N ALA A 25 -19.79 -4.82 -11.28
CA ALA A 25 -20.92 -4.60 -12.17
C ALA A 25 -21.84 -5.83 -12.23
N ALA A 26 -21.26 -7.03 -12.29
CA ALA A 26 -22.02 -8.28 -12.28
C ALA A 26 -22.76 -8.50 -10.95
N LEU A 27 -22.14 -8.22 -9.80
CA LEU A 27 -22.81 -8.28 -8.49
C LEU A 27 -23.95 -7.28 -8.39
N PHE A 28 -23.72 -6.06 -8.88
CA PHE A 28 -24.72 -5.01 -8.85
C PHE A 28 -25.94 -5.39 -9.69
N ASP A 29 -25.74 -5.83 -10.93
CA ASP A 29 -26.84 -6.25 -11.82
C ASP A 29 -27.65 -7.41 -11.23
N GLN A 30 -27.00 -8.35 -10.53
CA GLN A 30 -27.67 -9.50 -9.93
C GLN A 30 -28.40 -9.17 -8.62
N MET A 31 -27.92 -8.22 -7.81
CA MET A 31 -28.48 -7.98 -6.47
C MET A 31 -29.32 -6.70 -6.36
N TRP A 32 -29.09 -5.74 -7.25
CA TRP A 32 -29.77 -4.44 -7.20
C TRP A 32 -31.27 -4.59 -7.42
N GLY A 33 -32.05 -3.81 -6.66
CA GLY A 33 -33.50 -3.72 -6.83
C GLY A 33 -34.28 -4.94 -6.34
N LYS A 34 -33.64 -5.95 -5.73
CA LYS A 34 -34.32 -7.09 -5.13
C LYS A 34 -34.68 -6.83 -3.67
N SER A 35 -35.87 -7.27 -3.27
CA SER A 35 -36.26 -7.33 -1.86
C SER A 35 -35.41 -8.34 -1.08
N MET A 36 -35.38 -8.23 0.25
CA MET A 36 -34.61 -9.17 1.08
C MET A 36 -35.13 -10.62 0.97
N ARG A 37 -36.44 -10.79 0.68
CA ARG A 37 -37.03 -12.11 0.43
C ARG A 37 -36.52 -12.71 -0.88
N GLU A 38 -36.50 -11.92 -1.94
CA GLU A 38 -35.99 -12.36 -3.24
C GLU A 38 -34.52 -12.69 -3.15
N LEU A 39 -33.72 -11.81 -2.53
CA LEU A 39 -32.30 -12.05 -2.25
C LEU A 39 -32.12 -13.39 -1.54
N THR A 40 -32.80 -13.64 -0.42
CA THR A 40 -32.66 -14.91 0.33
C THR A 40 -32.99 -16.14 -0.52
N ARG A 41 -33.91 -16.02 -1.49
CA ARG A 41 -34.30 -17.13 -2.39
C ARG A 41 -33.32 -17.34 -3.55
N THR A 42 -32.81 -16.26 -4.16
CA THR A 42 -31.96 -16.33 -5.36
C THR A 42 -30.47 -16.36 -5.07
N LEU A 43 -30.03 -15.84 -3.91
CA LEU A 43 -28.62 -15.73 -3.50
C LEU A 43 -27.83 -17.01 -3.75
N PRO A 44 -28.30 -18.21 -3.35
CA PRO A 44 -27.48 -19.41 -3.46
C PRO A 44 -27.12 -19.77 -4.90
N GLN A 45 -28.02 -19.50 -5.85
CA GLN A 45 -27.80 -19.83 -7.26
C GLN A 45 -26.96 -18.75 -7.94
N GLU A 46 -27.22 -17.49 -7.64
CA GLU A 46 -26.50 -16.34 -8.18
C GLU A 46 -25.05 -16.31 -7.69
N MET A 47 -24.82 -16.59 -6.41
CA MET A 47 -23.48 -16.69 -5.84
C MET A 47 -22.67 -17.84 -6.41
N ARG A 48 -23.30 -18.96 -6.80
CA ARG A 48 -22.59 -20.04 -7.49
C ARG A 48 -22.13 -19.62 -8.89
N LYS A 49 -22.99 -18.94 -9.65
CA LYS A 49 -22.63 -18.41 -10.97
C LYS A 49 -21.52 -17.37 -10.86
N PHE A 50 -21.71 -16.39 -9.98
CA PHE A 50 -20.72 -15.36 -9.67
C PHE A 50 -19.37 -15.96 -9.26
N ALA A 51 -19.37 -16.92 -8.33
CA ALA A 51 -18.14 -17.56 -7.88
C ALA A 51 -17.44 -18.38 -8.96
N SER A 52 -18.19 -18.93 -9.92
CA SER A 52 -17.59 -19.63 -11.07
C SER A 52 -16.98 -18.68 -12.10
N GLU A 53 -17.59 -17.51 -12.30
CA GLU A 53 -17.20 -16.52 -13.30
C GLU A 53 -16.03 -15.63 -12.83
N PHE A 54 -16.03 -15.24 -11.55
CA PHE A 54 -15.04 -14.38 -10.92
C PHE A 54 -14.16 -15.14 -9.93
N ARG A 55 -13.92 -16.42 -10.24
CA ARG A 55 -13.12 -17.32 -9.41
C ARG A 55 -11.73 -16.73 -9.14
N ASP A 56 -11.06 -16.25 -10.17
CA ASP A 56 -9.76 -15.59 -10.10
C ASP A 56 -9.73 -14.47 -9.03
N VAL A 57 -10.71 -13.56 -9.07
CA VAL A 57 -10.84 -12.46 -8.12
C VAL A 57 -11.06 -12.98 -6.69
N LEU A 58 -11.89 -14.01 -6.53
CA LEU A 58 -12.18 -14.60 -5.22
C LEU A 58 -10.99 -15.38 -4.63
N TYR A 59 -10.13 -15.96 -5.47
CA TYR A 59 -8.93 -16.67 -5.01
C TYR A 59 -7.80 -15.70 -4.65
N GLU A 60 -7.60 -14.67 -5.46
CA GLU A 60 -6.58 -13.65 -5.20
C GLU A 60 -6.95 -12.74 -4.02
N MET A 61 -8.25 -12.61 -3.72
CA MET A 61 -8.80 -11.70 -2.70
C MET A 61 -8.11 -10.32 -2.69
N PRO A 62 -8.12 -9.58 -3.82
CA PRO A 62 -7.42 -8.30 -3.95
C PRO A 62 -8.15 -7.13 -3.26
N PHE A 63 -9.05 -7.42 -2.32
CA PHE A 63 -9.88 -6.46 -1.61
C PHE A 63 -10.14 -6.91 -0.18
N GLN A 64 -10.51 -5.95 0.66
CA GLN A 64 -10.88 -6.12 2.05
C GLN A 64 -12.14 -5.29 2.35
N VAL A 65 -12.90 -5.69 3.36
CA VAL A 65 -14.10 -4.93 3.78
C VAL A 65 -13.79 -4.22 5.10
N PRO A 66 -13.78 -2.87 5.14
CA PRO A 66 -13.59 -2.12 6.37
C PRO A 66 -14.68 -2.42 7.42
N SER A 67 -14.32 -2.38 8.69
CA SER A 67 -15.24 -2.67 9.81
C SER A 67 -16.52 -1.84 9.77
N ASP A 68 -16.43 -0.55 9.44
CA ASP A 68 -17.57 0.36 9.39
C ASP A 68 -18.61 -0.08 8.34
N MET A 69 -18.15 -0.57 7.19
CA MET A 69 -19.04 -1.12 6.16
C MET A 69 -19.72 -2.41 6.64
N ILE A 70 -19.02 -3.25 7.42
CA ILE A 70 -19.61 -4.46 8.00
C ILE A 70 -20.72 -4.10 8.98
N TYR A 71 -20.48 -3.13 9.87
CA TYR A 71 -21.49 -2.66 10.81
C TYR A 71 -22.68 -2.04 10.10
N LEU A 72 -22.45 -1.19 9.11
CA LEU A 72 -23.50 -0.59 8.29
C LEU A 72 -24.32 -1.68 7.58
N GLY A 73 -23.65 -2.62 6.91
CA GLY A 73 -24.30 -3.74 6.22
C GLY A 73 -25.16 -4.58 7.16
N ARG A 74 -24.69 -4.84 8.40
CA ARG A 74 -25.46 -5.54 9.42
C ARG A 74 -26.71 -4.74 9.85
N CYS A 75 -26.57 -3.45 10.11
CA CYS A 75 -27.71 -2.60 10.47
C CYS A 75 -28.76 -2.60 9.36
N VAL A 76 -28.33 -2.40 8.11
CA VAL A 76 -29.19 -2.42 6.93
C VAL A 76 -29.87 -3.78 6.77
N ALA A 77 -29.13 -4.89 6.91
CA ALA A 77 -29.68 -6.24 6.80
C ALA A 77 -30.74 -6.53 7.87
N ILE A 78 -30.51 -6.12 9.12
CA ILE A 78 -31.48 -6.30 10.22
C ILE A 78 -32.74 -5.49 9.97
N LEU A 79 -32.60 -4.20 9.63
CA LEU A 79 -33.74 -3.33 9.34
C LEU A 79 -34.54 -3.85 8.14
N SER A 80 -33.85 -4.18 7.05
CA SER A 80 -34.48 -4.76 5.86
C SER A 80 -35.21 -6.06 6.17
N GLY A 81 -34.61 -6.95 6.97
CA GLY A 81 -35.23 -8.19 7.43
C GLY A 81 -36.48 -7.95 8.29
N MET A 82 -36.43 -6.97 9.21
CA MET A 82 -37.58 -6.59 10.03
C MET A 82 -38.74 -6.04 9.17
N CYS A 83 -38.45 -5.12 8.25
CA CYS A 83 -39.45 -4.56 7.34
C CYS A 83 -40.07 -5.64 6.44
N THR A 84 -39.24 -6.52 5.86
CA THR A 84 -39.67 -7.64 5.03
C THR A 84 -40.49 -8.68 5.80
N GLY A 85 -40.31 -8.76 7.13
CA GLY A 85 -41.10 -9.60 8.02
C GLY A 85 -42.50 -9.01 8.31
N LEU A 86 -42.65 -7.69 8.26
CA LEU A 86 -43.93 -6.99 8.47
C LEU A 86 -44.73 -6.88 7.17
N ASP A 87 -44.09 -6.40 6.12
CA ASP A 87 -44.65 -6.29 4.79
C ASP A 87 -43.83 -7.18 3.86
N PRO A 88 -44.43 -8.27 3.36
CA PRO A 88 -43.71 -9.15 2.50
C PRO A 88 -43.15 -8.42 1.26
N ASP A 89 -43.93 -7.59 0.60
CA ASP A 89 -43.56 -7.05 -0.70
C ASP A 89 -42.66 -5.80 -0.59
N PHE A 90 -42.22 -5.47 0.64
CA PHE A 90 -41.32 -4.37 0.91
C PHE A 90 -39.97 -4.51 0.22
N ASN A 91 -39.60 -3.49 -0.56
CA ASN A 91 -38.31 -3.36 -1.22
C ASN A 91 -37.53 -2.18 -0.63
N LEU A 92 -36.39 -2.48 0.02
CA LEU A 92 -35.54 -1.44 0.64
C LEU A 92 -35.03 -0.43 -0.40
N PHE A 93 -34.67 -0.87 -1.62
CA PHE A 93 -34.13 0.01 -2.65
C PHE A 93 -35.16 1.04 -3.10
N GLU A 94 -36.43 0.66 -3.17
CA GLU A 94 -37.53 1.59 -3.48
C GLU A 94 -37.77 2.57 -2.33
N GLY A 95 -37.72 2.10 -1.09
CA GLY A 95 -37.85 2.96 0.08
C GLY A 95 -36.71 3.98 0.25
N LEU A 96 -35.50 3.63 -0.21
CA LEU A 96 -34.32 4.52 -0.16
C LEU A 96 -34.24 5.50 -1.32
N ARG A 97 -34.89 5.20 -2.47
CA ARG A 97 -34.89 6.05 -3.67
C ARG A 97 -35.11 7.54 -3.40
N PRO A 98 -36.17 7.98 -2.68
CA PRO A 98 -36.41 9.41 -2.48
C PRO A 98 -35.29 10.12 -1.71
N PHE A 99 -34.62 9.42 -0.79
CA PHE A 99 -33.47 9.96 -0.05
C PHE A 99 -32.23 10.04 -0.94
N ALA A 100 -32.01 9.04 -1.79
CA ALA A 100 -30.93 9.08 -2.77
C ALA A 100 -31.12 10.22 -3.78
N GLU A 101 -32.36 10.45 -4.24
CA GLU A 101 -32.70 11.57 -5.12
C GLU A 101 -32.48 12.94 -4.44
N GLN A 102 -32.81 13.06 -3.15
CA GLN A 102 -32.52 14.26 -2.35
C GLN A 102 -31.02 14.50 -2.19
N LEU A 103 -30.23 13.47 -1.85
CA LEU A 103 -28.77 13.60 -1.76
C LEU A 103 -28.16 14.04 -3.09
N LEU A 104 -28.57 13.42 -4.20
CA LEU A 104 -28.08 13.80 -5.53
C LEU A 104 -28.47 15.22 -5.92
N ALA A 105 -29.63 15.70 -5.43
CA ALA A 105 -30.10 17.06 -5.67
C ALA A 105 -29.36 18.11 -4.82
N GLU A 106 -28.97 17.78 -3.58
CA GLU A 106 -28.23 18.67 -2.69
C GLU A 106 -26.72 18.69 -2.98
N ASP A 107 -26.11 17.53 -3.26
CA ASP A 107 -24.64 17.38 -3.26
C ASP A 107 -23.97 17.68 -4.60
N GLY A 108 -24.71 17.81 -5.71
CA GLY A 108 -24.17 17.84 -7.08
C GLY A 108 -23.06 18.87 -7.36
N ALA A 109 -22.99 19.96 -6.58
CA ALA A 109 -21.97 21.01 -6.69
C ALA A 109 -20.86 20.93 -5.62
N ASP A 110 -21.15 20.41 -4.44
CA ASP A 110 -20.21 20.41 -3.30
C ASP A 110 -19.21 19.26 -3.37
N TRP A 111 -19.60 18.07 -3.86
CA TRP A 111 -18.65 16.95 -4.02
C TRP A 111 -17.54 17.26 -5.04
N LEU A 112 -17.86 18.03 -6.09
CA LEU A 112 -16.89 18.49 -7.09
C LEU A 112 -15.94 19.54 -6.50
N ARG A 113 -16.45 20.42 -5.62
CA ARG A 113 -15.63 21.41 -4.91
C ARG A 113 -14.68 20.74 -3.93
N GLU A 114 -15.16 19.79 -3.14
CA GLU A 114 -14.36 19.07 -2.16
C GLU A 114 -13.27 18.22 -2.86
N LEU A 115 -13.61 17.57 -3.98
CA LEU A 115 -12.63 16.87 -4.82
C LEU A 115 -11.60 17.83 -5.43
N LEU A 116 -12.02 19.02 -5.87
CA LEU A 116 -11.13 20.05 -6.40
C LEU A 116 -10.24 20.68 -5.31
N GLU A 117 -10.71 20.79 -4.07
CA GLU A 117 -9.90 21.26 -2.93
C GLU A 117 -8.83 20.21 -2.58
N VAL A 118 -9.21 18.94 -2.49
CA VAL A 118 -8.26 17.83 -2.23
C VAL A 118 -7.23 17.69 -3.37
N LEU A 119 -7.65 17.85 -4.63
CA LEU A 119 -6.74 17.86 -5.78
C LEU A 119 -5.91 19.15 -5.85
N GLY A 120 -6.46 20.29 -5.47
CA GLY A 120 -5.80 21.59 -5.46
C GLY A 120 -4.66 21.67 -4.44
N GLU A 121 -4.84 21.07 -3.26
CA GLU A 121 -3.78 20.97 -2.25
C GLU A 121 -2.62 20.08 -2.73
N GLN A 122 -2.90 19.01 -3.48
CA GLN A 122 -1.89 18.12 -4.07
C GLN A 122 -1.21 18.74 -5.32
N ILE A 123 -1.96 19.45 -6.16
CA ILE A 123 -1.44 20.12 -7.37
C ILE A 123 -0.53 21.30 -7.02
N ARG A 124 -0.71 21.96 -5.87
CA ARG A 124 0.22 23.02 -5.42
C ARG A 124 1.65 22.50 -5.23
N VAL A 125 1.82 21.22 -4.88
CA VAL A 125 3.12 20.56 -4.79
C VAL A 125 3.69 20.28 -6.20
N LEU A 126 2.85 19.80 -7.13
CA LEU A 126 3.23 19.55 -8.53
C LEU A 126 3.47 20.82 -9.37
N ALA A 127 2.79 21.93 -9.09
CA ALA A 127 2.94 23.19 -9.84
C ALA A 127 4.29 23.89 -9.60
N THR A 128 5.06 23.46 -8.59
CA THR A 128 6.42 23.96 -8.33
C THR A 128 7.52 23.12 -9.01
N LEU A 129 7.19 21.94 -9.53
CA LEU A 129 8.09 21.05 -10.25
C LEU A 129 8.46 21.49 -11.68
N PRO A 130 7.56 22.00 -12.55
CA PRO A 130 7.91 22.25 -13.95
C PRO A 130 9.01 23.30 -14.11
N LYS A 131 9.05 24.33 -13.25
CA LYS A 131 10.11 25.34 -13.26
C LYS A 131 11.50 24.77 -12.96
N ARG A 132 11.58 23.64 -12.25
CA ARG A 132 12.86 22.96 -11.96
C ARG A 132 13.28 22.02 -13.08
N ILE A 133 12.32 21.41 -13.77
CA ILE A 133 12.56 20.49 -14.90
C ILE A 133 13.12 21.26 -16.10
N ASP A 134 12.52 22.40 -16.46
CA ASP A 134 12.99 23.23 -17.58
C ASP A 134 14.42 23.75 -17.33
N ALA A 135 14.71 24.18 -16.10
CA ALA A 135 16.05 24.64 -15.73
C ALA A 135 17.09 23.51 -15.82
N THR A 136 16.73 22.28 -15.48
CA THR A 136 17.62 21.12 -15.62
C THR A 136 17.78 20.65 -17.05
N LEU A 137 16.71 20.65 -17.87
CA LEU A 137 16.78 20.28 -19.29
C LEU A 137 17.64 21.29 -20.07
N THR A 138 17.43 22.58 -19.84
CA THR A 138 18.19 23.65 -20.53
C THR A 138 19.65 23.71 -20.09
N ALA A 139 19.98 23.19 -18.89
CA ALA A 139 21.36 23.06 -18.41
C ALA A 139 22.07 21.82 -18.99
N ILE A 140 21.32 20.75 -19.29
CA ILE A 140 21.82 19.55 -19.97
C ILE A 140 22.06 19.83 -21.47
N GLU A 141 21.13 20.52 -22.13
CA GLU A 141 21.22 20.86 -23.56
C GLU A 141 22.38 21.81 -23.89
N ARG A 142 22.80 22.66 -22.95
CA ARG A 142 23.90 23.61 -23.15
C ARG A 142 25.29 23.01 -22.94
N GLY A 143 25.42 21.74 -22.55
CA GLY A 143 26.72 21.10 -22.32
C GLY A 143 27.54 21.71 -21.16
N ASP A 144 26.94 22.63 -20.40
CA ASP A 144 27.58 23.42 -19.34
C ASP A 144 27.45 22.77 -17.95
N LEU A 145 27.31 21.45 -17.89
CA LEU A 145 27.48 20.70 -16.64
C LEU A 145 28.96 20.51 -16.33
N ILE A 146 29.72 21.61 -16.34
CA ILE A 146 30.87 21.73 -15.44
C ILE A 146 30.24 21.75 -14.06
N LEU A 147 30.33 20.60 -13.40
CA LEU A 147 29.88 20.34 -12.04
C LEU A 147 30.53 21.34 -11.07
N THR A 148 30.03 22.58 -11.05
CA THR A 148 29.92 23.36 -9.83
C THR A 148 28.69 22.84 -9.09
N ALA A 149 28.66 21.53 -8.87
CA ALA A 149 27.93 20.94 -7.79
C ALA A 149 28.62 21.43 -6.52
N LYS A 150 28.29 22.66 -6.10
CA LYS A 150 28.15 22.94 -4.68
C LYS A 150 27.03 22.02 -4.20
N ALA A 151 27.36 20.73 -4.06
CA ALA A 151 26.61 19.80 -3.26
C ALA A 151 26.37 20.53 -1.95
N SER A 152 25.09 20.72 -1.61
CA SER A 152 24.71 21.28 -0.33
C SER A 152 25.56 20.59 0.75
N PRO A 153 26.21 21.33 1.65
CA PRO A 153 27.01 20.75 2.72
C PRO A 153 26.26 19.66 3.51
N GLU A 154 24.93 19.73 3.56
CA GLU A 154 24.06 18.69 4.12
C GLU A 154 24.06 17.34 3.39
N LEU A 155 24.10 17.29 2.05
CA LEU A 155 23.94 16.01 1.33
C LEU A 155 25.22 15.16 1.38
N GLN A 156 26.39 15.81 1.34
CA GLN A 156 27.67 15.13 1.57
C GLN A 156 27.79 14.58 2.99
N ARG A 157 27.27 15.31 4.00
CA ARG A 157 27.25 14.86 5.40
C ARG A 157 26.33 13.66 5.62
N GLN A 158 25.21 13.55 4.89
CA GLN A 158 24.30 12.41 5.02
C GLN A 158 24.83 11.17 4.30
N LEU A 159 25.49 11.34 3.15
CA LEU A 159 26.12 10.22 2.44
C LEU A 159 27.37 9.69 3.16
N SER A 160 28.22 10.54 3.77
CA SER A 160 29.41 10.04 4.51
C SER A 160 29.02 9.20 5.73
N ARG A 161 27.91 9.54 6.40
CA ARG A 161 27.38 8.77 7.54
C ARG A 161 26.85 7.40 7.13
N LEU A 162 26.23 7.29 5.95
CA LEU A 162 25.75 6.00 5.44
C LEU A 162 26.91 5.09 5.08
N THR A 163 27.91 5.61 4.36
CA THR A 163 29.11 4.84 3.97
C THR A 163 29.93 4.39 5.19
N SER A 164 30.04 5.25 6.20
CA SER A 164 30.75 4.93 7.45
C SER A 164 30.05 3.82 8.25
N THR A 165 28.73 3.70 8.13
CA THR A 165 27.95 2.64 8.80
C THR A 165 28.10 1.30 8.09
N ILE A 166 28.17 1.29 6.76
CA ILE A 166 28.39 0.08 5.94
C ILE A 166 29.77 -0.52 6.21
N ASP A 167 30.82 0.29 6.22
CA ASP A 167 32.18 -0.19 6.48
C ASP A 167 32.32 -0.87 7.85
N ARG A 168 31.60 -0.35 8.86
CA ARG A 168 31.58 -0.92 10.20
C ARG A 168 30.85 -2.26 10.25
N LEU A 169 29.75 -2.40 9.52
CA LEU A 169 29.02 -3.66 9.42
C LEU A 169 29.85 -4.76 8.74
N VAL A 170 30.61 -4.41 7.69
CA VAL A 170 31.53 -5.35 7.04
C VAL A 170 32.62 -5.81 8.01
N GLY A 171 33.23 -4.89 8.77
CA GLY A 171 34.26 -5.23 9.76
C GLY A 171 33.77 -6.12 10.90
N VAL A 172 32.54 -5.88 11.39
CA VAL A 172 31.89 -6.73 12.41
C VAL A 172 31.54 -8.11 11.84
N GLY A 173 31.08 -8.19 10.58
CA GLY A 173 30.81 -9.46 9.91
C GLY A 173 32.07 -10.32 9.75
N ILE A 174 33.18 -9.73 9.34
CA ILE A 174 34.48 -10.43 9.21
C ILE A 174 34.98 -10.90 10.59
N PHE A 175 34.84 -10.07 11.63
CA PHE A 175 35.16 -10.47 13.00
C PHE A 175 34.36 -11.69 13.45
N ALA A 176 33.03 -11.67 13.26
CA ALA A 176 32.16 -12.78 13.63
C ALA A 176 32.54 -14.07 12.88
N ALA A 177 32.85 -13.97 11.58
CA ALA A 177 33.29 -15.11 10.79
C ALA A 177 34.60 -15.73 11.32
N PHE A 178 35.61 -14.91 11.62
CA PHE A 178 36.88 -15.41 12.17
C PHE A 178 36.73 -15.96 13.60
N LEU A 179 35.86 -15.38 14.43
CA LEU A 179 35.60 -15.89 15.77
C LEU A 179 34.92 -17.26 15.75
N VAL A 180 33.96 -17.46 14.84
CA VAL A 180 33.30 -18.76 14.64
C VAL A 180 34.29 -19.80 14.13
N VAL A 181 35.10 -19.46 13.12
CA VAL A 181 36.11 -20.38 12.55
C VAL A 181 37.21 -20.70 13.57
N GLY A 182 37.72 -19.70 14.29
CA GLY A 182 38.73 -19.88 15.34
C GLY A 182 38.23 -20.73 16.50
N GLY A 183 36.99 -20.51 16.95
CA GLY A 183 36.34 -21.32 17.98
C GLY A 183 36.15 -22.77 17.54
N PHE A 184 35.70 -22.99 16.30
CA PHE A 184 35.53 -24.33 15.75
C PHE A 184 36.86 -25.10 15.65
N LEU A 185 37.93 -24.45 15.19
CA LEU A 185 39.26 -25.06 15.09
C LEU A 185 39.88 -25.38 16.46
N TYR A 186 39.64 -24.53 17.45
CA TYR A 186 40.12 -24.73 18.83
C TYR A 186 39.47 -25.94 19.48
N ILE A 187 38.15 -26.12 19.29
CA ILE A 187 37.40 -27.27 19.81
C ILE A 187 37.87 -28.58 19.16
N ASN A 188 38.27 -28.55 17.88
CA ASN A 188 38.78 -29.71 17.14
C ASN A 188 40.26 -30.06 17.44
N GLY A 189 40.85 -29.48 18.49
CA GLY A 189 42.22 -29.81 18.93
C GLY A 189 43.34 -29.23 18.05
N GLN A 190 43.00 -28.41 17.04
CA GLN A 190 43.97 -27.70 16.23
C GLN A 190 44.25 -26.31 16.82
N PHE A 191 45.00 -26.31 17.93
CA PHE A 191 45.31 -25.10 18.69
C PHE A 191 46.05 -24.04 17.87
N MET A 192 47.01 -24.45 17.03
CA MET A 192 47.84 -23.51 16.26
C MET A 192 47.04 -22.67 15.25
N PRO A 193 46.22 -23.26 14.35
CA PRO A 193 45.38 -22.45 13.46
C PRO A 193 44.27 -21.72 14.22
N GLY A 194 43.71 -22.29 15.30
CA GLY A 194 42.72 -21.59 16.13
C GLY A 194 43.22 -20.26 16.67
N ILE A 195 44.44 -20.24 17.24
CA ILE A 195 45.07 -19.02 17.78
C ILE A 195 45.32 -17.98 16.67
N ILE A 196 45.70 -18.41 15.47
CA ILE A 196 45.89 -17.52 14.31
C ILE A 196 44.57 -16.83 13.93
N PHE A 197 43.47 -17.59 13.86
CA PHE A 197 42.15 -17.03 13.53
C PHE A 197 41.61 -16.11 14.61
N PHE A 198 41.86 -16.38 15.90
CA PHE A 198 41.54 -15.43 16.97
C PHE A 198 42.37 -14.15 16.89
N GLY A 199 43.65 -14.24 16.52
CA GLY A 199 44.48 -13.06 16.26
C GLY A 199 43.93 -12.20 15.11
N LEU A 200 43.53 -12.82 14.00
CA LEU A 200 42.91 -12.14 12.86
C LEU A 200 41.56 -11.50 13.23
N ALA A 201 40.76 -12.16 14.06
CA ALA A 201 39.52 -11.59 14.59
C ALA A 201 39.81 -10.32 15.40
N LEU A 202 40.82 -10.34 16.29
CA LEU A 202 41.17 -9.19 17.12
C LEU A 202 41.66 -7.98 16.28
N VAL A 203 42.41 -8.26 15.20
CA VAL A 203 42.84 -7.23 14.24
C VAL A 203 41.64 -6.65 13.46
N SER A 204 40.72 -7.49 13.00
CA SER A 204 39.50 -7.04 12.31
C SER A 204 38.62 -6.19 13.22
N LEU A 205 38.50 -6.55 14.50
CA LEU A 205 37.72 -5.82 15.49
C LEU A 205 38.32 -4.44 15.77
N THR A 206 39.64 -4.38 15.97
CA THR A 206 40.32 -3.09 16.22
C THR A 206 40.23 -2.18 15.00
N TRP A 207 40.39 -2.71 13.79
CA TRP A 207 40.18 -1.94 12.55
C TRP A 207 38.75 -1.41 12.42
N ALA A 208 37.72 -2.22 12.72
CA ALA A 208 36.33 -1.82 12.66
C ALA A 208 35.95 -0.77 13.73
N LEU A 209 36.64 -0.76 14.87
CA LEU A 209 36.33 0.11 16.01
C LEU A 209 37.10 1.44 15.97
N PHE A 210 38.33 1.43 15.43
CA PHE A 210 39.20 2.62 15.35
C PHE A 210 39.08 3.43 14.07
N LYS A 211 38.34 3.00 13.04
CA LYS A 211 38.12 3.81 11.83
C LYS A 211 37.23 5.01 12.18
N PRO A 212 37.75 6.26 12.24
CA PRO A 212 36.98 7.40 12.69
C PRO A 212 36.00 7.84 11.59
N LEU A 213 34.76 8.16 12.01
CA LEU A 213 33.75 8.82 11.17
C LEU A 213 34.33 10.15 10.66
N LYS A 214 34.55 10.27 9.35
CA LYS A 214 34.84 11.55 8.69
C LYS A 214 33.57 12.16 8.10
#